data_AF-A0A7S0HQ09-F1
#
_entry.id   AF-A0A7S0HQ09-F1
#
_cell.length_a   1.000
_cell.length_b   1.000
_cell.length_c   1.000
_cell.angle_alpha   90.00
_cell.angle_beta   90.00
_cell.angle_gamma   90.00
#
_symmetry.space_group_name_H-M   'P 1'
#
loop_
_entity.id
_entity.type
_entity.pdbx_description
1 polymer ?
#
loop_
_entity_poly.entity_id
_entity_poly.type
_entity_poly.pdbx_seq_one_letter_code
_entity_poly.pdbx_strand_id
1 'polypeptide(L)'
;SVSTVSRVVRYTGMPAAADAVSLSLKGREIGHRTLRRFYRQSFKAHSTGSLANPELQALMEQYATAGVLSAHVPSLGAGAGKRNEVSKMQNYKNAKLFLKTGESNNMTLTKHYKNQSLNF
;
A
#
# COMPACT_ATOMS: atom_id res chain seq x y z
N SER A 1 -33.91 -35.86 -23.94
CA SER A 1 -32.92 -34.87 -23.46
C SER A 1 -33.34 -34.39 -22.09
N VAL A 2 -32.55 -34.68 -21.05
CA VAL A 2 -32.88 -34.27 -19.67
C VAL A 2 -32.23 -32.91 -19.41
N SER A 3 -33.07 -31.87 -19.30
CA SER A 3 -32.64 -30.50 -19.01
C SER A 3 -32.43 -30.33 -17.51
N THR A 4 -31.18 -30.25 -17.06
CA THR A 4 -30.80 -29.89 -15.70
C THR A 4 -30.88 -28.38 -15.52
N VAL A 5 -32.05 -27.89 -15.12
CA VAL A 5 -32.23 -26.49 -14.71
C VAL A 5 -31.46 -26.26 -13.42
N SER A 6 -30.33 -25.54 -13.49
CA SER A 6 -29.58 -25.10 -12.32
C SER A 6 -30.38 -24.04 -11.56
N ARG A 7 -31.11 -24.47 -10.53
CA ARG A 7 -31.79 -23.55 -9.60
C ARG A 7 -30.73 -22.80 -8.80
N VAL A 8 -30.45 -21.56 -9.22
CA VAL A 8 -29.68 -20.60 -8.42
C VAL A 8 -30.56 -20.19 -7.24
N VAL A 9 -30.39 -20.88 -6.10
CA VAL A 9 -31.03 -20.52 -4.84
C VAL A 9 -30.38 -19.23 -4.33
N ARG A 10 -31.05 -18.10 -4.53
CA ARG A 10 -30.68 -16.82 -3.90
C ARG A 10 -31.26 -16.80 -2.50
N TYR A 11 -30.44 -17.04 -1.49
CA TYR A 11 -30.83 -16.85 -0.08
C TYR A 11 -30.94 -15.35 0.20
N THR A 12 -32.15 -14.80 0.12
CA THR A 12 -32.42 -13.36 0.33
C THR A 12 -32.62 -12.97 1.80
N GLY A 13 -32.34 -13.86 2.77
CA GLY A 13 -32.74 -13.65 4.15
C GLY A 13 -31.84 -14.29 5.20
N MET A 14 -30.52 -14.30 4.98
CA MET A 14 -29.61 -14.67 6.07
C MET A 14 -29.29 -13.42 6.89
N PRO A 15 -29.39 -13.45 8.23
CA PRO A 15 -29.03 -12.33 9.07
C PRO A 15 -27.54 -12.05 8.87
N ALA A 16 -27.22 -10.96 8.19
CA ALA A 16 -25.87 -10.43 8.17
C ALA A 16 -25.47 -10.14 9.62
N ALA A 17 -24.30 -10.59 10.06
CA ALA A 17 -23.76 -10.12 11.34
C ALA A 17 -23.64 -8.58 11.29
N ALA A 18 -23.66 -7.92 12.45
CA ALA A 18 -23.58 -6.46 12.55
C ALA A 18 -22.40 -5.87 11.74
N ASP A 19 -21.33 -6.64 11.58
CA ASP A 19 -20.12 -6.24 10.87
C ASP A 19 -20.20 -6.41 9.34
N ALA A 20 -21.32 -6.89 8.79
CA ALA A 20 -21.57 -7.16 7.36
C ALA A 20 -20.57 -8.12 6.65
N VAL A 21 -19.64 -8.71 7.41
CA VAL A 21 -18.49 -9.47 6.90
C VAL A 21 -18.52 -10.93 7.35
N SER A 22 -19.29 -11.25 8.39
CA SER A 22 -19.52 -12.59 8.90
C SER A 22 -21.01 -12.95 8.88
N LEU A 23 -21.29 -14.25 8.84
CA LEU A 23 -22.63 -14.81 8.99
C LEU A 23 -22.67 -15.57 10.31
N SER A 24 -23.69 -15.32 11.14
CA SER A 24 -23.91 -16.09 12.37
C SER A 24 -24.93 -17.18 12.09
N LEU A 25 -24.51 -18.44 12.24
CA LEU A 25 -25.38 -19.59 12.06
C LEU A 25 -25.24 -20.52 13.27
N LYS A 26 -26.35 -20.72 14.00
CA LYS A 26 -26.41 -21.61 15.18
C LYS A 26 -25.30 -21.31 16.22
N GLY A 27 -25.02 -20.03 16.49
CA GLY A 27 -24.00 -19.60 17.45
C GLY A 27 -22.55 -19.72 16.96
N ARG A 28 -22.34 -20.08 15.69
CA ARG A 28 -21.02 -20.11 15.07
C ARG A 28 -20.89 -18.98 14.06
N GLU A 29 -19.78 -18.25 14.14
CA GLU A 29 -19.43 -17.24 13.16
C GLU A 29 -18.73 -17.86 11.95
N ILE A 30 -19.25 -17.54 10.76
CA ILE A 30 -18.76 -18.01 9.47
C ILE A 30 -18.25 -16.80 8.69
N GLY A 31 -16.96 -16.79 8.36
CA GLY A 31 -16.31 -15.72 7.62
C GLY A 31 -16.68 -15.67 6.13
N HIS A 32 -16.57 -14.49 5.52
CA HIS A 32 -16.86 -14.32 4.09
C HIS A 32 -15.67 -14.69 3.17
N ARG A 33 -15.96 -15.21 1.98
CA ARG A 33 -14.94 -15.70 1.02
C ARG A 33 -13.90 -14.65 0.61
N THR A 34 -14.26 -13.37 0.61
CA THR A 34 -13.36 -12.27 0.23
C THR A 34 -12.18 -12.15 1.19
N LEU A 35 -12.32 -12.63 2.43
CA LEU A 35 -11.28 -12.59 3.45
C LEU A 35 -10.47 -13.90 3.57
N ARG A 36 -10.64 -14.84 2.62
CA ARG A 36 -9.96 -16.15 2.65
C ARG A 36 -8.44 -16.06 2.83
N ARG A 37 -7.80 -15.00 2.30
CA ARG A 37 -6.35 -14.79 2.48
C ARG A 37 -5.99 -14.53 3.94
N PHE A 38 -6.80 -13.73 4.63
CA PHE A 38 -6.60 -13.37 6.03
C PHE A 38 -6.88 -14.54 6.97
N TYR A 39 -7.86 -15.41 6.68
CA TYR A 39 -8.07 -16.61 7.51
C TYR A 39 -6.94 -17.65 7.41
N ARG A 40 -6.14 -17.61 6.33
CA ARG A 40 -4.99 -18.49 6.14
C ARG A 40 -3.69 -17.92 6.71
N GLN A 41 -3.71 -16.66 7.17
CA GLN A 41 -2.53 -16.03 7.74
C GLN A 41 -2.37 -16.48 9.19
N SER A 42 -1.16 -16.87 9.57
CA SER A 42 -0.80 -17.12 10.97
C SER A 42 -0.12 -15.86 11.52
N PHE A 43 -0.71 -15.23 12.53
CA PHE A 43 -0.01 -14.20 13.28
C PHE A 43 0.91 -14.85 14.30
N LYS A 44 2.06 -14.22 14.57
CA LYS A 44 2.83 -14.58 15.75
C LYS A 44 1.94 -14.34 16.97
N ALA A 45 1.86 -15.33 17.87
CA ALA A 45 1.19 -15.14 19.14
C ALA A 45 1.80 -13.90 19.81
N HIS A 46 0.96 -13.03 20.37
CA HIS A 46 1.46 -12.01 21.27
C HIS A 46 2.23 -12.76 22.36
N SER A 47 3.54 -12.52 22.43
CA SER A 47 4.29 -12.96 23.58
C SER A 47 3.63 -12.27 24.77
N THR A 48 2.88 -13.03 25.57
CA THR A 48 2.66 -12.68 26.97
C THR A 48 4.04 -12.80 27.59
N GLY A 49 4.87 -11.78 27.34
CA GLY A 49 6.15 -11.65 27.97
C GLY A 49 5.83 -11.59 29.45
N SER A 50 5.98 -12.73 30.13
CA SER A 50 6.35 -12.67 31.53
C SER A 50 7.65 -11.89 31.51
N LEU A 51 7.54 -10.59 31.78
CA LEU A 51 8.66 -9.71 32.02
C LEU A 51 9.29 -10.29 33.27
N ALA A 52 10.22 -11.22 33.05
CA ALA A 52 10.78 -12.06 34.09
C ALA A 52 11.45 -11.23 35.20
N ASN A 53 11.63 -9.91 35.01
CA ASN A 53 11.96 -8.95 36.05
C ASN A 53 11.32 -7.58 35.75
N PRO A 54 10.33 -7.11 36.54
CA PRO A 54 9.75 -5.77 36.39
C PRO A 54 10.79 -4.67 36.64
N GLU A 55 11.80 -4.96 37.45
CA GLU A 55 12.93 -4.06 37.71
C GLU A 55 13.78 -3.81 36.47
N LEU A 56 14.00 -4.85 35.65
CA LEU A 56 14.74 -4.72 34.39
C LEU A 56 13.94 -3.90 33.37
N GLN A 57 12.62 -4.03 33.35
CA GLN A 57 11.77 -3.21 32.49
C GLN A 57 11.79 -1.75 32.91
N ALA A 58 11.63 -1.46 34.20
CA ALA A 58 11.70 -0.10 34.74
C ALA A 58 13.06 0.55 34.43
N LEU A 59 14.16 -0.23 34.53
CA LEU A 59 15.49 0.22 34.15
C LEU A 59 15.58 0.51 32.64
N MET A 60 15.06 -0.37 31.78
CA MET A 60 15.03 -0.12 30.33
C MET A 60 14.22 1.13 29.96
N GLU A 61 13.08 1.36 30.62
CA GLU A 61 12.25 2.55 30.42
C GLU A 61 12.94 3.82 30.93
N GLN A 62 13.64 3.76 32.06
CA GLN A 62 14.46 4.86 32.59
C GLN A 62 15.63 5.20 31.66
N TYR A 63 16.33 4.20 31.13
CA TYR A 63 17.44 4.46 30.20
C TYR A 63 16.96 4.90 28.80
N ALA A 64 15.77 4.48 28.37
CA ALA A 64 15.13 4.97 27.14
C ALA A 64 14.68 6.43 27.29
N THR A 65 14.07 6.79 28.43
CA THR A 65 13.67 8.17 28.74
C THR A 65 14.86 9.10 29.00
N ALA A 66 15.93 8.59 29.60
CA ALA A 66 17.20 9.31 29.76
C ALA A 66 18.01 9.44 28.45
N GLY A 67 17.55 8.85 27.35
CA GLY A 67 18.23 8.91 26.04
C GLY A 67 19.55 8.14 25.95
N VAL A 68 19.83 7.27 26.93
CA VAL A 68 21.07 6.49 27.02
C VAL A 68 20.98 5.20 26.19
N LEU A 69 19.79 4.63 25.98
CA LEU A 69 19.58 3.52 25.03
C LEU A 69 19.52 4.03 23.59
N SER A 70 20.70 4.26 23.00
CA SER A 70 20.89 4.57 21.57
C SER A 70 20.80 3.34 20.65
N ALA A 71 20.00 2.32 20.98
CA ALA A 71 19.89 1.12 20.15
C ALA A 71 18.42 0.79 19.85
N HIS A 72 18.05 0.92 18.56
CA HIS A 72 16.79 0.51 17.92
C HIS A 72 15.64 1.52 17.72
N VAL A 73 15.90 2.83 17.71
CA VAL A 73 15.18 3.67 16.74
C VAL A 73 16.05 3.70 15.49
N PRO A 74 15.61 3.24 14.31
CA PRO A 74 16.33 3.51 13.09
C PRO A 74 16.40 5.03 12.99
N SER A 75 17.58 5.60 13.24
CA SER A 75 17.90 6.95 12.81
C SER A 75 17.77 6.91 11.29
N LEU A 76 16.59 7.27 10.79
CA LEU A 76 16.34 7.52 9.39
C LEU A 76 17.29 8.65 9.03
N GLY A 77 18.47 8.30 8.52
CA GLY A 77 19.57 9.23 8.30
C GLY A 77 19.06 10.47 7.57
N ALA A 78 19.01 11.59 8.30
CA ALA A 78 18.48 12.87 7.82
C ALA A 78 19.23 13.43 6.59
N GLY A 79 20.32 12.78 6.16
CA GLY A 79 21.14 13.14 5.01
C GLY A 79 20.86 12.36 3.70
N ALA A 80 20.15 11.22 3.75
CA ALA A 80 19.89 10.43 2.53
C ALA A 80 18.65 10.90 1.77
N GLY A 81 17.62 11.40 2.46
CA GLY A 81 16.38 11.92 1.85
C GLY A 81 16.58 13.26 1.12
N LYS A 82 17.35 14.18 1.71
CA LYS A 82 17.50 15.55 1.19
C LYS A 82 18.19 15.63 -0.17
N ARG A 83 19.23 14.81 -0.40
CA ARG A 83 19.92 14.72 -1.69
C ARG A 83 19.03 14.13 -2.79
N ASN A 84 18.15 13.19 -2.42
CA ASN A 84 17.20 12.57 -3.35
C ASN A 84 16.08 13.54 -3.77
N GLU A 85 15.60 14.40 -2.87
CA GLU A 85 14.51 15.33 -3.18
C GLU A 85 14.95 16.48 -4.11
N VAL A 86 16.10 17.10 -3.84
CA VAL A 86 16.65 18.16 -4.71
C VAL A 86 16.93 17.63 -6.12
N SER A 87 17.53 16.43 -6.21
CA SER A 87 17.83 15.78 -7.50
C SER A 87 16.56 15.43 -8.27
N LYS A 88 15.52 14.91 -7.60
CA LYS A 88 14.22 14.62 -8.22
C LYS A 88 13.55 15.88 -8.77
N MET A 89 13.56 16.97 -7.99
CA MET A 89 12.95 18.23 -8.41
C MET A 89 13.70 18.86 -9.60
N GLN A 90 15.04 18.81 -9.60
CA GLN A 90 15.84 19.31 -10.72
C GLN A 90 15.60 18.49 -11.99
N ASN A 91 15.58 17.16 -11.88
CA ASN A 91 15.29 16.27 -13.01
C ASN A 91 13.90 16.52 -13.58
N TYR A 92 12.90 16.72 -12.73
CA TYR A 92 11.55 17.07 -13.17
C TYR A 92 11.50 18.40 -13.92
N LYS A 93 12.17 19.45 -13.40
CA LYS A 93 12.24 20.77 -14.07
C LYS A 93 12.92 20.67 -15.44
N ASN A 94 14.04 19.95 -15.51
CA ASN A 94 14.78 19.75 -16.75
C ASN A 94 13.94 18.96 -17.78
N ALA A 95 13.29 17.87 -17.37
CA ALA A 95 12.43 17.08 -18.24
C ALA A 95 11.23 17.89 -18.76
N LYS A 96 10.60 18.69 -17.89
CA LYS A 96 9.49 19.56 -18.27
C LYS A 96 9.92 20.63 -19.28
N LEU A 97 11.10 21.22 -19.09
CA LEU A 97 11.65 22.20 -20.01
C LEU A 97 11.94 21.56 -21.38
N PHE A 98 12.57 20.37 -21.39
CA PHE A 98 12.88 19.63 -22.61
C PHE A 98 11.63 19.30 -23.45
N LEU A 99 10.55 18.86 -22.81
CA LEU A 99 9.29 18.59 -23.50
C LEU A 99 8.70 19.87 -24.09
N LYS A 100 8.65 20.95 -23.29
CA LYS A 100 8.07 22.22 -23.73
C LYS A 100 8.88 22.86 -24.88
N THR A 101 10.21 22.75 -24.85
CA THR A 101 11.04 23.20 -25.97
C THR A 101 10.86 22.31 -27.19
N GLY A 102 10.73 20.99 -27.02
CA GLY A 102 10.40 20.06 -28.11
C GLY A 102 9.09 20.40 -28.82
N GLU A 103 8.02 20.68 -28.06
CA GLU A 103 6.73 21.11 -28.60
C GLU A 103 6.85 22.42 -29.41
N SER A 104 7.54 23.42 -28.84
CA SER A 104 7.78 24.69 -29.54
C SER A 104 8.62 24.51 -30.81
N ASN A 105 9.65 23.67 -30.74
CA ASN A 105 10.54 23.37 -31.86
C ASN A 105 9.80 22.68 -33.01
N ASN A 106 8.81 21.84 -32.72
CA ASN A 106 8.03 21.15 -33.74
C ASN A 106 7.24 22.12 -34.64
N MET A 107 6.92 23.33 -34.20
CA MET A 107 6.34 24.38 -35.05
C MET A 107 7.38 25.39 -35.54
N THR A 108 8.41 25.66 -34.74
CA THR A 108 9.35 26.76 -34.99
C THR A 108 10.47 26.36 -35.96
N LEU A 109 10.88 25.09 -35.98
CA LEU A 109 12.00 24.60 -36.80
C LEU A 109 11.55 23.91 -38.10
N THR A 110 10.27 23.54 -38.22
CA THR A 110 9.70 22.81 -39.36
C THR A 110 9.01 23.74 -40.36
N LYS A 111 9.49 24.98 -40.52
CA LYS A 111 8.83 26.05 -41.30
C LYS A 111 8.56 25.72 -42.76
N HIS A 112 9.33 24.80 -43.34
CA HIS A 112 9.20 24.38 -44.74
C HIS A 112 8.83 22.90 -44.88
N TYR A 113 8.15 22.34 -43.87
CA TYR A 113 7.69 20.97 -43.93
C TYR A 113 6.70 20.76 -45.08
N LYS A 114 6.96 19.78 -45.94
CA LYS A 114 6.07 19.36 -47.02
C LYS A 114 5.46 18.01 -46.68
N ASN A 115 4.13 17.94 -46.64
CA ASN A 115 3.43 16.69 -46.39
C ASN A 115 3.63 15.73 -47.58
N GLN A 116 4.16 14.54 -47.31
CA GLN A 116 4.45 13.52 -48.32
C GLN A 116 3.20 12.77 -48.80
N SER A 117 2.12 12.74 -48.00
CA SER A 117 0.89 12.03 -48.37
C SER A 117 0.12 12.65 -49.54
N LEU A 118 0.46 13.90 -49.91
CA LEU A 118 -0.18 14.68 -50.97
C LEU A 118 0.63 14.68 -52.29
N ASN A 119 1.74 13.96 -52.36
CA ASN A 119 2.57 13.85 -53.58
C ASN A 119 2.31 12.54 -54.36
N PHE A 120 1.12 11.96 -54.24
CA PHE A 120 0.67 10.80 -55.01
C PHE A 120 -0.38 11.19 -56.04
#